data_AF-M1YIV0-F1
#
_entry.id   AF-M1YIV0-F1
#
_cell.length_a   1.000
_cell.length_b   1.000
_cell.length_c   1.000
_cell.angle_alpha   90.00
_cell.angle_beta   90.00
_cell.angle_gamma   90.00
#
_symmetry.space_group_name_H-M   'P 1'
#
loop_
_entity.id
_entity.type
_entity.pdbx_description
1 polymer ?
#
loop_
_entity_poly.entity_id
_entity_poly.type
_entity_poly.pdbx_seq_one_letter_code
_entity_poly.pdbx_strand_id
1 'polypeptide(L)'
;MDPYSANELSRIILDIQGYLEKHPRASDTAEGVMHWLARQRYENMLELVGLALERLVQEGVMEKRKMPDGRWVYSLGHEGPRPAK
;
A
#
# COMPACT_ATOMS: atom_id res chain seq x y z
N MET A 1 -23.62 20.34 -9.14
CA MET A 1 -23.19 18.93 -9.16
C MET A 1 -22.19 18.82 -8.03
N ASP A 2 -22.50 18.04 -6.99
CA ASP A 2 -21.58 17.85 -5.86
C ASP A 2 -20.32 17.14 -6.40
N PRO A 3 -19.12 17.73 -6.30
CA PRO A 3 -17.90 17.11 -6.82
C PRO A 3 -17.49 15.86 -6.05
N TYR A 4 -18.13 15.56 -4.91
CA TYR A 4 -17.83 14.38 -4.10
C TYR A 4 -19.08 13.52 -3.92
N SER A 5 -18.94 12.22 -4.11
CA SER A 5 -20.00 11.30 -3.72
C SER A 5 -20.08 11.22 -2.19
N ALA A 6 -21.29 11.10 -1.64
CA ALA A 6 -21.49 10.88 -0.19
C ALA A 6 -20.66 9.69 0.35
N ASN A 7 -20.34 8.72 -0.53
CA ASN A 7 -19.47 7.59 -0.23
C ASN A 7 -18.01 8.00 -0.03
N GLU A 8 -17.47 8.92 -0.82
CA GLU A 8 -16.08 9.39 -0.69
C GLU A 8 -15.88 10.18 0.61
N LEU A 9 -16.81 11.08 0.92
CA LEU A 9 -16.79 11.81 2.19
C LEU A 9 -16.85 10.86 3.39
N SER A 10 -17.75 9.88 3.35
CA SER A 10 -17.87 8.88 4.42
C SER A 10 -16.57 8.08 4.61
N ARG A 11 -15.88 7.71 3.51
CA ARG A 11 -14.58 7.02 3.58
C ARG A 11 -13.50 7.88 4.21
N ILE A 12 -13.43 9.17 3.85
CA ILE A 12 -12.45 10.10 4.44
C ILE A 12 -12.72 10.27 5.94
N ILE A 13 -13.98 10.41 6.36
CA ILE A 13 -14.35 10.51 7.78
C ILE A 13 -13.87 9.28 8.55
N LEU A 14 -14.13 8.08 8.04
CA LEU A 14 -13.69 6.83 8.68
C LEU A 14 -12.17 6.73 8.77
N ASP A 15 -11.44 7.12 7.72
CA ASP A 15 -9.98 7.10 7.75
C ASP A 15 -9.40 8.10 8.77
N ILE A 16 -10.00 9.29 8.90
CA ILE A 16 -9.62 10.30 9.90
C ILE A 16 -9.88 9.78 11.31
N GLN A 17 -11.07 9.20 11.56
CA GLN A 17 -11.42 8.64 12.86
C GLN A 17 -10.45 7.51 13.26
N GLY A 18 -10.16 6.58 12.35
CA GLY A 18 -9.22 5.49 12.60
C GLY A 18 -7.78 5.98 12.87
N TYR A 19 -7.35 7.08 12.24
CA TYR A 19 -6.06 7.69 12.54
C TYR A 19 -6.06 8.32 13.95
N LEU A 20 -7.10 9.08 14.30
CA LEU A 20 -7.21 9.75 15.60
C LEU A 20 -7.34 8.77 16.78
N GLU A 21 -8.00 7.62 16.59
CA GLU A 21 -8.05 6.56 17.60
C GLU A 21 -6.66 6.04 17.96
N LYS A 22 -5.78 5.89 16.97
CA LYS A 22 -4.38 5.47 17.16
C LYS A 22 -3.47 6.61 17.63
N HIS A 23 -3.82 7.85 17.29
CA HIS A 23 -3.05 9.05 17.60
C HIS A 23 -3.92 10.14 18.27
N PRO A 24 -4.36 9.96 19.53
CA PRO A 24 -5.33 10.86 20.17
C PRO A 24 -4.86 12.31 20.38
N ARG A 25 -3.56 12.57 20.22
CA ARG A 25 -2.93 13.89 20.36
C ARG A 25 -2.59 14.53 19.01
N ALA A 26 -2.95 13.90 17.89
CA ALA A 26 -2.70 14.45 16.57
C ALA A 26 -3.48 15.77 16.41
N SER A 27 -2.78 16.82 15.99
CA SER A 27 -3.34 18.15 15.72
C SER A 27 -2.48 18.81 14.67
N ASP A 28 -3.09 19.17 13.54
CA ASP A 28 -2.41 19.73 12.37
C ASP A 28 -3.42 20.43 11.45
N THR A 29 -2.88 21.04 10.42
CA THR A 29 -3.57 21.63 9.28
C THR A 29 -4.26 20.58 8.41
N ALA A 30 -5.16 21.02 7.52
CA ALA A 30 -5.83 20.13 6.58
C ALA A 30 -4.82 19.43 5.64
N GLU A 31 -3.76 20.13 5.24
CA GLU A 31 -2.64 19.62 4.45
C GLU A 31 -1.86 18.54 5.23
N GLY A 32 -1.64 18.76 6.53
CA GLY A 32 -1.04 17.77 7.42
C GLY A 32 -1.90 16.51 7.54
N VAL A 33 -3.22 16.68 7.75
CA VAL A 33 -4.18 15.56 7.75
C VAL A 33 -4.11 14.77 6.44
N MET A 34 -4.05 15.45 5.29
CA MET A 34 -3.90 14.77 3.99
C MET A 34 -2.63 13.91 3.94
N HIS A 35 -1.52 14.40 4.48
CA HIS A 35 -0.27 13.63 4.54
C HIS A 35 -0.39 12.39 5.44
N TRP A 36 -1.05 12.52 6.60
CA TRP A 36 -1.29 11.39 7.50
C TRP A 36 -2.15 10.31 6.85
N LEU A 37 -3.23 10.71 6.20
CA LEU A 37 -4.12 9.79 5.50
C LEU A 37 -3.43 9.07 4.35
N ALA A 38 -2.58 9.77 3.58
CA ALA A 38 -1.78 9.16 2.53
C ALA A 38 -0.83 8.09 3.08
N ARG A 39 -0.16 8.38 4.20
CA ARG A 39 0.73 7.43 4.88
C ARG A 39 -0.02 6.23 5.45
N GLN A 40 -1.11 6.46 6.18
CA GLN A 40 -1.95 5.40 6.72
C GLN A 40 -2.46 4.47 5.61
N ARG A 41 -2.96 5.03 4.51
CA ARG A 41 -3.42 4.24 3.36
C ARG A 41 -2.29 3.47 2.70
N TYR A 42 -1.11 4.07 2.56
CA TYR A 42 0.06 3.38 2.02
C TYR A 42 0.45 2.19 2.89
N GLU A 43 0.53 2.38 4.21
CA GLU A 43 0.88 1.33 5.17
C GLU A 43 -0.16 0.19 5.15
N ASN A 44 -1.46 0.52 5.22
CA ASN A 44 -2.53 -0.47 5.13
C ASN A 44 -2.52 -1.24 3.79
N MET A 45 -2.22 -0.54 2.69
CA MET A 45 -2.21 -1.15 1.36
C MET A 45 -0.97 -2.02 1.14
N LEU A 46 0.16 -1.68 1.77
CA LEU A 46 1.42 -2.42 1.60
C LEU A 46 1.29 -3.88 2.03
N GLU A 47 0.59 -4.14 3.15
CA GLU A 47 0.31 -5.50 3.61
C GLU A 47 -0.54 -6.29 2.59
N LEU A 48 -1.61 -5.66 2.10
CA LEU A 48 -2.50 -6.28 1.13
C LEU A 48 -1.82 -6.54 -0.22
N VAL A 49 -0.97 -5.61 -0.66
CA VAL A 49 -0.13 -5.78 -1.85
C VAL A 49 0.85 -6.93 -1.64
N GLY A 50 1.47 -7.04 -0.47
CA GLY A 50 2.33 -8.17 -0.12
C GLY A 50 1.62 -9.51 -0.28
N LEU A 51 0.42 -9.65 0.28
CA LEU A 51 -0.40 -10.86 0.14
C LEU A 51 -0.76 -11.16 -1.31
N ALA A 52 -1.15 -10.14 -2.09
CA ALA A 52 -1.46 -10.30 -3.50
C ALA A 52 -0.24 -10.76 -4.31
N LEU A 53 0.94 -10.20 -4.03
CA LEU A 53 2.19 -10.60 -4.68
C LEU A 53 2.57 -12.04 -4.34
N GLU A 54 2.46 -12.48 -3.09
CA GLU A 54 2.71 -13.89 -2.74
C GLU A 54 1.73 -14.82 -3.45
N ARG A 55 0.46 -14.42 -3.58
CA ARG A 55 -0.54 -15.20 -4.32
C ARG A 55 -0.17 -15.34 -5.80
N LEU A 56 0.22 -14.25 -6.45
CA LEU A 56 0.64 -14.26 -7.85
C LEU A 56 1.91 -15.09 -8.08
N VAL A 57 2.80 -15.16 -7.09
CA VAL A 57 3.98 -16.04 -7.12
C VAL A 57 3.59 -17.51 -7.00
N GLN A 58 2.66 -17.85 -6.09
CA GLN A 58 2.14 -19.21 -5.94
C GLN A 58 1.41 -19.68 -7.21
N GLU A 59 0.73 -18.77 -7.91
CA GLU A 59 0.04 -19.04 -9.17
C GLU A 59 0.98 -19.07 -10.38
N GLY A 60 2.28 -18.79 -10.19
CA GLY A 60 3.28 -18.80 -11.27
C GLY A 60 3.22 -17.60 -12.22
N VAL A 61 2.35 -16.62 -11.96
CA VAL A 61 2.23 -15.39 -12.76
C VAL A 61 3.44 -14.48 -12.52
N MET A 62 3.96 -14.48 -11.30
CA MET A 62 5.11 -13.68 -10.91
C MET A 62 6.23 -14.53 -10.31
N GLU A 63 7.44 -14.01 -10.35
CA GLU A 63 8.59 -14.53 -9.61
C GLU A 63 9.01 -13.56 -8.52
N LYS A 64 9.51 -14.12 -7.41
CA LYS A 64 10.07 -13.38 -6.28
C LYS A 64 11.55 -13.69 -6.13
N ARG A 65 12.39 -12.64 -6.11
CA ARG A 65 13.85 -12.76 -6.00
C ARG A 65 14.40 -11.89 -4.89
N LYS A 66 15.31 -12.44 -4.08
CA LYS A 66 16.05 -11.68 -3.07
C LYS A 66 17.23 -10.97 -3.74
N MET A 67 17.34 -9.67 -3.51
CA MET A 67 18.46 -8.84 -3.95
C MET A 67 19.62 -8.92 -2.95
N PRO A 68 20.87 -8.56 -3.35
CA PRO A 68 22.02 -8.56 -2.45
C PRO A 68 21.87 -7.66 -1.22
N ASP A 69 21.06 -6.60 -1.32
CA ASP A 69 20.73 -5.70 -0.21
C ASP A 69 19.63 -6.24 0.74
N GLY A 70 19.16 -7.47 0.49
CA GLY A 70 18.16 -8.14 1.30
C GLY A 70 16.71 -7.84 0.91
N ARG A 71 16.45 -6.90 -0.01
CA ARG A 71 15.10 -6.59 -0.48
C ARG A 71 14.56 -7.66 -1.43
N TRP A 72 13.25 -7.77 -1.52
CA TRP A 72 12.58 -8.62 -2.49
C TRP A 72 12.17 -7.81 -3.71
N VAL A 73 12.44 -8.35 -4.90
CA VAL A 73 11.96 -7.82 -6.17
C VAL A 73 11.01 -8.84 -6.77
N TYR A 74 9.86 -8.35 -7.24
CA TYR A 74 8.83 -9.12 -7.91
C TYR A 74 8.82 -8.74 -9.39
N SER A 75 8.85 -9.74 -10.27
CA SER A 75 8.81 -9.53 -11.73
C SER A 75 7.83 -10.51 -12.37
N LEU A 76 7.47 -10.28 -13.64
CA LEU A 76 6.75 -11.28 -14.42
C LEU A 76 7.49 -12.62 -14.35
N GLY A 77 6.75 -13.71 -14.14
CA GLY A 77 7.30 -15.06 -14.23
C GLY A 77 7.80 -15.29 -15.65
N HIS A 78 9.10 -15.48 -15.80
CA HIS A 78 9.72 -15.70 -17.09
C HIS A 78 10.65 -16.88 -16.88
N GLU A 79 10.19 -18.09 -17.17
CA GLU A 79 11.14 -19.17 -17.40
C GLU A 79 12.13 -18.68 -18.48
N GLY A 80 13.37 -18.41 -18.06
CA GLY A 80 14.42 -17.82 -18.89
C GLY A 80 15.68 -17.52 -18.06
N PRO A 81 16.85 -18.08 -18.40
CA PRO A 81 18.00 -18.10 -17.53
C PRO A 81 18.58 -16.70 -17.33
N ARG A 82 18.91 -16.36 -16.08
CA ARG A 82 19.55 -15.10 -15.71
C ARG A 82 20.98 -15.08 -16.29
N PRO A 83 21.42 -14.04 -17.02
CA PRO A 83 22.79 -13.96 -17.49
C PRO A 83 23.74 -13.90 -16.29
N ALA A 84 24.74 -14.78 -16.30
CA ALA A 84 25.85 -14.73 -15.37
C ALA A 84 26.59 -13.40 -15.53
N LYS A 85 26.92 -12.75 -14.41
CA LYS A 85 27.99 -11.74 -14.37
C LYS A 85 29.31 -12.44 -14.11
#